data_AF-A0A6N9L5R7-F1
#
_entry.id   AF-A0A6N9L5R7-F1
#
_cell.length_a   1.000
_cell.length_b   1.000
_cell.length_c   1.000
_cell.angle_alpha   90.00
_cell.angle_beta   90.00
_cell.angle_gamma   90.00
#
_symmetry.space_group_name_H-M   'P 1'
#
loop_
_entity.id
_entity.type
_entity.pdbx_description
1 polymer ?
#
loop_
_entity_poly.entity_id
_entity_poly.type
_entity_poly.pdbx_seq_one_letter_code
_entity_poly.pdbx_strand_id
1 'polypeptide(L)'
;MNKKLIAILCCIMLTGCTTETKTNKTKTIKEETPVVLTTKGHDVKEAVNKSETITVKTKASGEIKSTKSEVTIPSINEGDLIQDTTILKDISNKGDENITLNDHQLLIENNKNSIQYEGTLDAALPVGVDVTYYLDGQKVTDIKGKTGTLKAVFKYKNSTETPFVATTIMLLPQETVSDIEVKNGKSMLMDDYQAIIGLVFLVMNHLRILWK
;
A
#
# COMPACT_ATOMS: atom_id res chain seq x y z
N MET A 1 35.26 -2.31 8.67
CA MET A 1 34.15 -2.18 9.63
C MET A 1 33.40 -0.89 9.30
N ASN A 2 32.28 -0.98 8.58
CA ASN A 2 31.37 0.15 8.39
C ASN A 2 29.95 -0.41 8.29
N LYS A 3 29.26 -0.41 9.42
CA LYS A 3 27.85 -0.74 9.55
C LYS A 3 27.08 0.53 9.18
N LYS A 4 26.34 0.55 8.07
CA LYS A 4 25.26 1.51 7.89
C LYS A 4 23.94 0.75 8.05
N LEU A 5 23.24 1.17 9.11
CA LEU A 5 22.00 0.66 9.65
C LEU A 5 20.89 0.79 8.60
N ILE A 6 20.18 -0.31 8.36
CA ILE A 6 18.92 -0.35 7.63
C ILE A 6 17.83 0.10 8.62
N ALA A 7 17.20 1.25 8.35
CA ALA A 7 15.99 1.67 9.05
C ALA A 7 14.78 1.25 8.22
N ILE A 8 14.18 0.10 8.57
CA ILE A 8 12.84 -0.29 8.14
C ILE A 8 11.87 0.47 9.04
N LEU A 9 11.28 1.54 8.51
CA LEU A 9 10.20 2.27 9.17
C LEU A 9 8.90 1.51 8.95
N CYS A 10 8.56 0.63 9.89
CA CYS A 10 7.27 -0.04 9.97
C CYS A 10 6.30 0.87 10.73
N CYS A 11 5.58 1.75 10.02
CA CYS A 11 4.52 2.56 10.63
C CYS A 11 3.22 1.74 10.69
N ILE A 12 2.99 1.09 11.83
CA ILE A 12 1.68 0.54 12.19
C ILE A 12 0.87 1.68 12.79
N MET A 13 -0.02 2.30 12.00
CA MET A 13 -0.94 3.32 12.52
C MET A 13 -2.20 2.66 13.06
N LEU A 14 -2.23 2.43 14.37
CA LEU A 14 -3.46 2.21 15.13
C LEU A 14 -4.10 3.57 15.42
N THR A 15 -5.26 3.84 14.84
CA THR A 15 -6.06 5.02 15.20
C THR A 15 -7.25 4.60 16.03
N GLY A 16 -7.19 4.90 17.33
CA GLY A 16 -8.33 4.89 18.24
C GLY A 16 -9.18 6.13 18.00
N CYS A 17 -10.48 5.94 17.86
CA CYS A 17 -11.44 7.03 17.69
C CYS A 17 -11.83 7.59 19.07
N THR A 18 -11.62 8.88 19.31
CA THR A 18 -12.27 9.63 20.39
C THR A 18 -13.26 10.62 19.79
N THR A 19 -14.49 10.59 20.28
CA THR A 19 -15.57 11.50 19.87
C THR A 19 -15.54 12.77 20.71
N GLU A 20 -15.37 13.93 20.06
CA GLU A 20 -15.83 15.20 20.62
C GLU A 20 -16.82 15.89 19.68
N THR A 21 -18.02 16.09 20.20
CA THR A 21 -19.11 16.87 19.61
C THR A 21 -18.76 18.36 19.64
N LYS A 22 -18.72 19.03 18.49
CA LYS A 22 -18.80 20.49 18.42
C LYS A 22 -19.91 20.96 17.48
N THR A 23 -20.69 21.88 18.05
CA THR A 23 -21.95 22.46 17.60
C THR A 23 -21.88 23.11 16.22
N ASN A 24 -22.83 22.73 15.37
CA ASN A 24 -23.05 23.26 14.02
C ASN A 24 -23.52 24.73 14.08
N LYS A 25 -22.80 25.63 13.39
CA LYS A 25 -23.35 26.92 12.92
C LYS A 25 -23.32 26.89 11.39
N THR A 26 -24.51 26.77 10.83
CA THR A 26 -24.80 26.84 9.39
C THR A 26 -24.22 28.11 8.78
N LYS A 27 -23.31 27.95 7.81
CA LYS A 27 -22.98 28.97 6.81
C LYS A 27 -23.54 28.50 5.46
N THR A 28 -24.32 29.39 4.86
CA THR A 28 -24.93 29.29 3.53
C THR A 28 -23.89 28.85 2.48
N ILE A 29 -24.11 27.67 1.91
CA ILE A 29 -23.34 27.15 0.77
C ILE A 29 -23.78 27.95 -0.45
N LYS A 30 -22.87 28.77 -1.00
CA LYS A 30 -22.95 29.15 -2.40
C LYS A 30 -22.53 27.92 -3.20
N GLU A 31 -23.33 27.51 -4.17
CA GLU A 31 -22.88 26.60 -5.23
C GLU A 31 -21.68 27.25 -5.91
N GLU A 32 -20.47 26.78 -5.57
CA GLU A 32 -19.26 27.14 -6.28
C GLU A 32 -19.18 26.24 -7.51
N THR A 33 -19.21 26.86 -8.69
CA THR A 33 -18.86 26.20 -9.95
C THR A 33 -17.49 25.53 -9.81
N PRO A 34 -17.33 24.26 -10.25
CA PRO A 34 -16.04 23.58 -10.16
C PRO A 34 -14.97 24.38 -10.92
N VAL A 35 -13.84 24.65 -10.26
CA VAL A 35 -12.69 25.31 -10.86
C VAL A 35 -12.03 24.33 -11.83
N VAL A 36 -12.08 24.64 -13.13
CA VAL A 36 -11.39 23.89 -14.17
C VAL A 36 -10.07 24.58 -14.48
N LEU A 37 -8.95 23.92 -14.19
CA LEU A 37 -7.60 24.45 -14.41
C LEU A 37 -7.21 24.39 -15.90
N THR A 38 -6.40 25.35 -16.34
CA THR A 38 -5.83 25.43 -17.68
C THR A 38 -4.37 25.84 -17.62
N THR A 39 -3.55 25.36 -18.56
CA THR A 39 -2.12 25.67 -18.61
C THR A 39 -1.84 27.04 -19.22
N LYS A 40 -2.82 27.67 -19.89
CA LYS A 40 -2.61 28.93 -20.61
C LYS A 40 -2.29 30.06 -19.64
N GLY A 41 -1.06 30.57 -19.72
CA GLY A 41 -0.60 31.71 -18.92
C GLY A 41 -0.10 31.34 -17.52
N HIS A 42 0.06 30.05 -17.24
CA HIS A 42 0.59 29.52 -15.97
C HIS A 42 1.95 28.84 -16.20
N ASP A 43 2.88 28.99 -15.26
CA ASP A 43 4.11 28.19 -15.23
C ASP A 43 3.78 26.79 -14.67
N VAL A 44 3.92 25.75 -15.50
CA VAL A 44 3.58 24.37 -15.16
C VAL A 44 4.86 23.59 -14.85
N LYS A 45 4.89 22.91 -13.70
CA LYS A 45 5.97 21.98 -13.32
C LYS A 45 5.46 20.54 -13.36
N GLU A 46 6.33 19.63 -13.78
CA GLU A 46 6.03 18.20 -13.66
C GLU A 46 6.14 17.76 -12.19
N ALA A 47 5.28 16.84 -11.79
CA ALA A 47 5.38 16.15 -10.52
C ALA A 47 6.70 15.39 -10.44
N VAL A 48 7.51 15.67 -9.42
CA VAL A 48 8.81 15.05 -9.19
C VAL A 48 8.85 14.37 -7.84
N ASN A 49 9.61 13.28 -7.73
CA ASN A 49 9.78 12.49 -6.49
C ASN A 49 8.45 12.03 -5.86
N LYS A 50 7.45 11.78 -6.70
CA LYS A 50 6.16 11.20 -6.32
C LYS A 50 6.35 9.85 -5.64
N SER A 51 5.59 9.61 -4.57
CA SER A 51 5.45 8.29 -3.94
C SER A 51 4.02 7.79 -4.06
N GLU A 52 3.87 6.48 -4.17
CA GLU A 52 2.57 5.83 -4.35
C GLU A 52 2.47 4.59 -3.45
N THR A 53 1.35 4.46 -2.75
CA THR A 53 1.02 3.29 -1.91
C THR A 53 -0.23 2.63 -2.43
N ILE A 54 -0.09 1.39 -2.91
CA ILE A 54 -1.21 0.59 -3.41
C ILE A 54 -1.66 -0.38 -2.31
N THR A 55 -2.91 -0.23 -1.87
CA THR A 55 -3.54 -1.12 -0.89
C THR A 55 -4.55 -2.03 -1.59
N VAL A 56 -4.36 -3.34 -1.41
CA VAL A 56 -5.26 -4.37 -1.94
C VAL A 56 -5.93 -5.08 -0.78
N LYS A 57 -7.26 -5.14 -0.79
CA LYS A 57 -8.04 -5.93 0.16
C LYS A 57 -8.58 -7.15 -0.56
N THR A 58 -8.39 -8.32 0.03
CA THR A 58 -8.87 -9.60 -0.52
C THR A 58 -9.88 -10.25 0.41
N LYS A 59 -10.68 -11.17 -0.13
CA LYS A 59 -11.44 -12.15 0.66
C LYS A 59 -10.51 -13.24 1.17
N ALA A 60 -10.98 -14.06 2.12
CA ALA A 60 -10.25 -15.24 2.58
C ALA A 60 -9.91 -16.25 1.46
N SER A 61 -10.68 -16.23 0.36
CA SER A 61 -10.40 -17.00 -0.87
C SER A 61 -9.24 -16.46 -1.71
N GLY A 62 -8.72 -15.26 -1.40
CA GLY A 62 -7.71 -14.56 -2.21
C GLY A 62 -8.29 -13.65 -3.29
N GLU A 63 -9.61 -13.67 -3.51
CA GLU A 63 -10.28 -12.79 -4.48
C GLU A 63 -10.14 -11.31 -4.08
N ILE A 64 -9.71 -10.46 -5.02
CA ILE A 64 -9.56 -9.01 -4.80
C ILE A 64 -10.94 -8.38 -4.60
N LYS A 65 -11.11 -7.69 -3.47
CA LYS A 65 -12.32 -6.93 -3.13
C LYS A 65 -12.19 -5.45 -3.54
N SER A 66 -11.01 -4.86 -3.34
CA SER A 66 -10.75 -3.46 -3.69
C SER A 66 -9.26 -3.21 -3.83
N THR A 67 -8.90 -2.36 -4.79
CA THR A 67 -7.55 -1.82 -4.97
C THR A 67 -7.65 -0.30 -4.89
N LYS A 68 -6.91 0.31 -3.97
CA LYS A 68 -6.86 1.75 -3.76
C LYS A 68 -5.41 2.21 -3.85
N SER A 69 -5.17 3.33 -4.50
CA SER A 69 -3.86 3.97 -4.53
C SER A 69 -3.91 5.30 -3.81
N GLU A 70 -2.89 5.58 -3.00
CA GLU A 70 -2.63 6.86 -2.36
C GLU A 70 -1.33 7.42 -2.90
N VAL A 71 -1.40 8.62 -3.47
CA VAL A 71 -0.28 9.30 -4.09
C VAL A 71 0.09 10.53 -3.27
N THR A 72 1.38 10.70 -3.04
CA THR A 72 1.96 11.90 -2.43
C THR A 72 2.95 12.54 -3.39
N ILE A 73 2.75 13.82 -3.67
CA ILE A 73 3.73 14.66 -4.37
C ILE A 73 4.32 15.61 -3.32
N PRO A 74 5.65 15.63 -3.12
CA PRO A 74 6.29 16.57 -2.19
C PRO A 74 6.09 18.02 -2.66
N SER A 75 6.25 18.98 -1.75
CA SER A 75 6.08 20.39 -2.10
C SER A 75 7.07 20.84 -3.18
N ILE A 76 6.56 21.61 -4.14
CA ILE A 76 7.35 22.23 -5.20
C ILE A 76 7.23 23.74 -5.04
N ASN A 77 8.36 24.44 -4.87
CA ASN A 77 8.36 25.88 -4.56
C ASN A 77 8.13 26.78 -5.79
N GLU A 78 8.27 26.23 -7.00
CA GLU A 78 8.19 26.93 -8.28
C GLU A 78 6.94 26.54 -9.07
N GLY A 79 6.53 27.40 -9.99
CA GLY A 79 5.36 27.19 -10.84
C GLY A 79 4.03 27.46 -10.14
N ASP A 80 3.02 27.71 -10.96
CA ASP A 80 1.65 27.95 -10.54
C ASP A 80 0.86 26.64 -10.49
N LEU A 81 1.22 25.68 -11.34
CA LEU A 81 0.52 24.41 -11.50
C LEU A 81 1.50 23.24 -11.50
N ILE A 82 1.03 22.10 -11.01
CA ILE A 82 1.73 20.82 -11.07
C ILE A 82 0.97 19.89 -12.00
N GLN A 83 1.70 19.30 -12.93
CA GLN A 83 1.19 18.29 -13.85
C GLN A 83 1.66 16.90 -13.40
N ASP A 84 0.74 15.94 -13.34
CA ASP A 84 1.02 14.54 -13.05
C ASP A 84 0.33 13.64 -14.08
N THR A 85 0.93 12.48 -14.37
CA THR A 85 0.31 11.47 -15.24
C THR A 85 -0.23 10.34 -14.37
N THR A 86 -1.49 9.99 -14.57
CA THR A 86 -2.19 9.00 -13.75
C THR A 86 -3.13 8.15 -14.58
N ILE A 87 -3.22 6.87 -14.20
CA ILE A 87 -4.22 5.92 -14.70
C ILE A 87 -5.31 5.63 -13.64
N LEU A 88 -5.27 6.34 -12.52
CA LEU A 88 -6.25 6.18 -11.45
C LEU A 88 -7.61 6.70 -11.91
N LYS A 89 -8.65 5.99 -11.46
CA LYS A 89 -10.05 6.38 -11.61
C LYS A 89 -10.55 6.93 -10.28
N ASP A 90 -11.71 7.59 -10.29
CA ASP A 90 -12.40 8.09 -9.10
C ASP A 90 -11.49 8.91 -8.16
N ILE A 91 -10.68 9.81 -8.75
CA ILE A 91 -9.66 10.56 -8.01
C ILE A 91 -10.34 11.49 -7.00
N SER A 92 -9.90 11.41 -5.75
CA SER A 92 -10.28 12.31 -4.67
C SER A 92 -9.04 13.04 -4.17
N ASN A 93 -9.06 14.37 -4.22
CA ASN A 93 -8.08 15.19 -3.51
C ASN A 93 -8.23 15.00 -1.98
N LYS A 94 -7.13 15.09 -1.24
CA LYS A 94 -7.10 15.13 0.24
C LYS A 94 -6.78 16.51 0.81
N GLY A 95 -6.30 17.44 -0.01
CA GLY A 95 -6.12 18.84 0.38
C GLY A 95 -7.24 19.75 -0.13
N ASP A 96 -6.93 21.04 -0.18
CA ASP A 96 -7.80 22.13 -0.62
C ASP A 96 -7.44 22.67 -2.02
N GLU A 97 -6.37 22.14 -2.61
CA GLU A 97 -5.95 22.48 -3.97
C GLU A 97 -6.99 22.07 -5.01
N ASN A 98 -7.16 22.93 -6.01
CA ASN A 98 -7.99 22.58 -7.15
C ASN A 98 -7.29 21.50 -7.98
N ILE A 99 -8.04 20.48 -8.41
CA ILE A 99 -7.55 19.42 -9.28
C ILE A 99 -8.44 19.31 -10.53
N THR A 100 -7.82 19.10 -11.68
CA THR A 100 -8.52 18.85 -12.94
C THR A 100 -7.88 17.66 -13.63
N LEU A 101 -8.68 16.63 -13.92
CA LEU A 101 -8.26 15.46 -14.67
C LEU A 101 -8.75 15.59 -16.11
N ASN A 102 -7.82 15.58 -17.06
CA ASN A 102 -8.09 15.49 -18.50
C ASN A 102 -7.40 14.24 -19.05
N ASP A 103 -8.19 13.22 -19.40
CA ASP A 103 -7.69 11.88 -19.76
C ASP A 103 -6.76 11.30 -18.68
N HIS A 104 -5.46 11.17 -18.98
CA HIS A 104 -4.44 10.67 -18.06
C HIS A 104 -3.60 11.79 -17.44
N GLN A 105 -3.91 13.06 -17.72
CA GLN A 105 -3.19 14.21 -17.20
C GLN A 105 -3.97 14.86 -16.08
N LEU A 106 -3.38 14.86 -14.89
CA LEU A 106 -3.87 15.57 -13.72
C LEU A 106 -3.15 16.91 -13.63
N LEU A 107 -3.90 18.00 -13.61
CA LEU A 107 -3.41 19.34 -13.38
C LEU A 107 -3.85 19.78 -11.98
N ILE A 108 -2.91 20.26 -11.19
CA ILE A 108 -3.08 20.52 -9.76
C ILE A 108 -2.59 21.93 -9.45
N GLU A 109 -3.35 22.68 -8.66
CA GLU A 109 -2.92 23.98 -8.17
C GLU A 109 -1.72 23.86 -7.23
N ASN A 110 -0.64 24.63 -7.49
CA ASN A 110 0.55 24.58 -6.66
C ASN A 110 0.49 25.57 -5.49
N ASN A 111 -0.07 25.12 -4.37
CA ASN A 111 -0.09 25.88 -3.11
C ASN A 111 1.22 25.82 -2.32
N LYS A 112 2.31 25.28 -2.91
CA LYS A 112 3.64 25.10 -2.30
C LYS A 112 3.64 24.18 -1.06
N ASN A 113 2.57 23.40 -0.90
CA ASN A 113 2.43 22.36 0.09
C ASN A 113 2.58 20.98 -0.58
N SER A 114 2.74 19.92 0.22
CA SER A 114 2.67 18.57 -0.32
C SER A 114 1.24 18.26 -0.73
N ILE A 115 1.09 17.68 -1.92
CA ILE A 115 -0.19 17.27 -2.50
C ILE A 115 -0.41 15.80 -2.17
N GLN A 116 -1.64 15.48 -1.78
CA GLN A 116 -2.07 14.10 -1.54
C GLN A 116 -3.41 13.87 -2.23
N TYR A 117 -3.47 12.83 -3.04
CA TYR A 117 -4.73 12.40 -3.64
C TYR A 117 -4.80 10.88 -3.64
N GLU A 118 -6.02 10.36 -3.72
CA GLU A 118 -6.27 8.93 -3.80
C GLU A 118 -7.14 8.60 -5.01
N GLY A 119 -7.12 7.35 -5.43
CA GLY A 119 -8.01 6.86 -6.48
C GLY A 119 -8.12 5.35 -6.48
N THR A 120 -8.96 4.84 -7.38
CA THR A 120 -9.10 3.42 -7.65
C THR A 120 -8.21 3.02 -8.82
N LEU A 121 -7.71 1.78 -8.80
CA LEU A 121 -6.84 1.25 -9.84
C LEU A 121 -7.34 -0.10 -10.31
N ASP A 122 -7.45 -0.26 -11.63
CA ASP A 122 -7.84 -1.50 -12.30
C ASP A 122 -6.68 -1.98 -13.18
N ALA A 123 -5.57 -2.33 -12.53
CA ALA A 123 -4.35 -2.81 -13.19
C ALA A 123 -3.84 -4.07 -12.50
N ALA A 124 -3.10 -4.90 -13.26
CA ALA A 124 -2.48 -6.09 -12.73
C ALA A 124 -1.41 -5.72 -11.68
N LEU A 125 -1.42 -6.43 -10.54
CA LEU A 125 -0.46 -6.19 -9.47
C LEU A 125 0.92 -6.75 -9.86
N PRO A 126 2.01 -6.06 -9.48
CA PRO A 126 3.37 -6.51 -9.78
C PRO A 126 3.77 -7.77 -9.01
N VAL A 127 3.02 -8.12 -7.95
CA VAL A 127 3.25 -9.28 -7.10
C VAL A 127 1.99 -10.13 -6.98
N GLY A 128 2.13 -11.45 -7.14
CA GLY A 128 1.11 -12.44 -6.79
C GLY A 128 1.52 -13.25 -5.56
N VAL A 129 0.55 -13.62 -4.72
CA VAL A 129 0.77 -14.44 -3.52
C VAL A 129 -0.19 -15.62 -3.52
N ASP A 130 0.34 -16.83 -3.55
CA ASP A 130 -0.42 -18.07 -3.40
C ASP A 130 -0.15 -18.66 -2.02
N VAL A 131 -1.21 -18.82 -1.22
CA VAL A 131 -1.13 -19.43 0.11
C VAL A 131 -1.79 -20.80 0.08
N THR A 132 -1.05 -21.84 0.48
CA THR A 132 -1.58 -23.20 0.61
C THR A 132 -1.49 -23.68 2.04
N TYR A 133 -2.58 -24.23 2.55
CA TYR A 133 -2.66 -24.77 3.91
C TYR A 133 -2.73 -26.30 3.90
N TYR A 134 -2.10 -26.90 4.89
CA TYR A 134 -2.20 -28.31 5.21
C TYR A 134 -2.51 -28.45 6.70
N LEU A 135 -3.51 -29.27 7.03
CA LEU A 135 -3.81 -29.66 8.41
C LEU A 135 -3.49 -31.15 8.55
N ASP A 136 -2.63 -31.50 9.49
CA ASP A 136 -2.16 -32.87 9.72
C ASP A 136 -1.63 -33.53 8.43
N GLY A 137 -0.94 -32.73 7.61
CA GLY A 137 -0.36 -33.16 6.33
C GLY A 137 -1.33 -33.18 5.14
N GLN A 138 -2.63 -33.01 5.35
CA GLN A 138 -3.63 -33.00 4.28
C GLN A 138 -3.94 -31.57 3.82
N LYS A 139 -3.98 -31.35 2.50
CA LYS A 139 -4.31 -30.03 1.93
C LYS A 139 -5.75 -29.64 2.28
N VAL A 140 -5.95 -28.43 2.80
CA VAL A 140 -7.26 -27.92 3.22
C VAL A 140 -7.52 -26.51 2.67
N THR A 141 -8.79 -26.15 2.52
CA THR A 141 -9.25 -24.80 2.13
C THR A 141 -9.88 -24.04 3.29
N ASP A 142 -10.29 -24.73 4.35
CA ASP A 142 -10.85 -24.16 5.57
C ASP A 142 -10.19 -24.76 6.79
N ILE A 143 -9.75 -23.86 7.69
CA ILE A 143 -9.05 -24.15 8.94
C ILE A 143 -9.82 -23.64 10.16
N LYS A 144 -10.94 -22.93 9.97
CA LYS A 144 -11.66 -22.30 11.08
C LYS A 144 -12.20 -23.34 12.04
N GLY A 145 -11.86 -23.21 13.33
CA GLY A 145 -12.34 -24.09 14.40
C GLY A 145 -11.75 -25.50 14.37
N LYS A 146 -10.76 -25.77 13.50
CA LYS A 146 -10.05 -27.05 13.46
C LYS A 146 -8.81 -27.01 14.33
N THR A 147 -8.44 -28.15 14.89
CA THR A 147 -7.23 -28.34 15.69
C THR A 147 -6.35 -29.37 14.99
N GLY A 148 -5.03 -29.17 15.05
CA GLY A 148 -4.04 -30.06 14.43
C GLY A 148 -2.76 -29.31 14.09
N THR A 149 -1.83 -30.00 13.42
CA THR A 149 -0.59 -29.39 12.94
C THR A 149 -0.85 -28.65 11.64
N LEU A 150 -0.87 -27.32 11.71
CA LEU A 150 -1.02 -26.46 10.55
C LEU A 150 0.33 -26.19 9.87
N LYS A 151 0.38 -26.40 8.56
CA LYS A 151 1.47 -25.93 7.70
C LYS A 151 0.92 -24.96 6.66
N ALA A 152 1.41 -23.72 6.68
CA ALA A 152 1.14 -22.71 5.66
C ALA A 152 2.34 -22.57 4.71
N VAL A 153 2.10 -22.57 3.41
CA VAL A 153 3.13 -22.38 2.37
C VAL A 153 2.78 -21.16 1.54
N PHE A 154 3.66 -20.16 1.59
CA PHE A 154 3.55 -18.92 0.81
C PHE A 154 4.43 -19.01 -0.41
N LYS A 155 3.84 -18.82 -1.59
CA LYS A 155 4.56 -18.68 -2.86
C LYS A 155 4.33 -17.28 -3.39
N TYR A 156 5.41 -16.64 -3.80
CA TYR A 156 5.36 -15.31 -4.38
C TYR A 156 5.72 -15.40 -5.86
N LYS A 157 5.05 -14.59 -6.66
CA LYS A 157 5.32 -14.44 -8.09
C LYS A 157 5.60 -12.98 -8.38
N ASN A 158 6.76 -12.70 -8.98
CA ASN A 158 7.01 -11.42 -9.63
C ASN A 158 6.37 -11.45 -11.03
N SER A 159 5.48 -10.50 -11.30
CA SER A 159 4.79 -10.35 -12.59
C SER A 159 5.41 -9.26 -13.46
N THR A 160 6.54 -8.68 -13.04
CA THR A 160 7.26 -7.63 -13.77
C THR A 160 8.74 -7.98 -13.90
N GLU A 161 9.46 -7.22 -14.73
CA GLU A 161 10.92 -7.33 -14.86
C GLU A 161 11.68 -6.65 -13.71
N THR A 162 10.98 -5.86 -12.88
CA THR A 162 11.60 -5.08 -11.82
C THR A 162 11.80 -5.94 -10.58
N PRO A 163 13.04 -6.09 -10.07
CA PRO A 163 13.27 -6.82 -8.83
C PRO A 163 12.72 -6.04 -7.63
N PHE A 164 12.14 -6.76 -6.68
CA PHE A 164 11.67 -6.16 -5.42
C PHE A 164 11.80 -7.13 -4.24
N VAL A 165 11.63 -6.59 -3.04
CA VAL A 165 11.58 -7.35 -1.80
C VAL A 165 10.13 -7.46 -1.36
N ALA A 166 9.67 -8.68 -1.11
CA ALA A 166 8.39 -8.93 -0.45
C ALA A 166 8.64 -9.24 1.02
N THR A 167 7.95 -8.52 1.91
CA THR A 167 7.92 -8.79 3.34
C THR A 167 6.53 -9.31 3.69
N THR A 168 6.47 -10.38 4.48
CA THR A 168 5.19 -10.90 4.99
C THR A 168 5.26 -10.96 6.49
N ILE A 169 4.23 -10.41 7.12
CA ILE A 169 4.06 -10.36 8.57
C ILE A 169 2.76 -11.09 8.88
N MET A 170 2.84 -12.07 9.75
CA MET A 170 1.68 -12.77 10.28
C MET A 170 1.71 -12.67 11.81
N LEU A 171 0.59 -12.26 12.40
CA LEU A 171 0.40 -12.19 13.84
C LEU A 171 -0.52 -13.34 14.25
N LEU A 172 -0.02 -14.25 15.07
CA LEU A 172 -0.76 -15.42 15.55
C LEU A 172 -0.99 -15.30 17.06
N PRO A 173 -2.23 -15.41 17.57
CA PRO A 173 -2.50 -15.37 19.00
C PRO A 173 -1.86 -16.57 19.70
N GLN A 174 -1.06 -16.33 20.75
CA GLN A 174 -0.36 -17.39 21.47
C GLN A 174 -1.32 -18.36 22.19
N GLU A 175 -2.53 -17.90 22.52
CA GLU A 175 -3.58 -18.74 23.12
C GLU A 175 -4.03 -19.89 22.20
N THR A 176 -3.82 -19.76 20.89
CA THR A 176 -4.36 -20.67 19.87
C THR A 176 -3.30 -21.40 19.07
N VAL A 177 -2.04 -20.94 19.09
CA VAL A 177 -0.95 -21.49 18.29
C VAL A 177 0.29 -21.68 19.15
N SER A 178 0.85 -22.89 19.14
CA SER A 178 2.12 -23.26 19.75
C SER A 178 3.06 -23.90 18.72
N ASP A 179 4.31 -24.18 19.14
CA ASP A 179 5.28 -25.01 18.40
C ASP A 179 5.57 -24.54 16.96
N ILE A 180 5.81 -23.24 16.82
CA ILE A 180 5.98 -22.59 15.52
C ILE A 180 7.38 -22.83 14.95
N GLU A 181 7.45 -23.50 13.80
CA GLU A 181 8.63 -23.60 12.95
C GLU A 181 8.49 -22.69 11.72
N VAL A 182 9.52 -21.88 11.45
CA VAL A 182 9.54 -20.97 10.29
C VAL A 182 10.72 -21.29 9.38
N LYS A 183 10.44 -21.44 8.08
CA LYS A 183 11.46 -21.55 7.03
C LYS A 183 11.56 -20.23 6.26
N ASN A 184 12.78 -19.80 5.95
CA ASN A 184 13.06 -18.55 5.22
C ASN A 184 12.44 -17.31 5.88
N GLY A 185 12.41 -17.30 7.21
CA GLY A 185 11.88 -16.21 8.01
C GLY A 185 12.33 -16.31 9.46
N LYS A 186 11.81 -15.43 10.30
CA LYS A 186 12.02 -15.39 11.74
C LYS A 186 10.66 -15.33 12.44
N SER A 187 10.56 -15.93 13.61
CA SER A 187 9.45 -15.68 14.53
C SER A 187 9.95 -14.98 15.78
N MET A 188 9.12 -14.11 16.35
CA MET A 188 9.40 -13.42 17.60
C MET A 188 8.11 -13.19 18.39
N LEU A 189 8.22 -13.18 19.71
CA LEU A 189 7.11 -12.82 20.58
C LEU A 189 6.90 -11.31 20.52
N MET A 190 5.64 -10.90 20.39
CA MET A 190 5.21 -9.50 20.31
C MET A 190 3.91 -9.38 21.12
N ASP A 191 4.04 -9.02 22.39
CA ASP A 191 2.96 -9.02 23.39
C ASP A 191 2.24 -10.40 23.41
N ASP A 192 0.93 -10.42 23.18
CA ASP A 192 0.10 -11.64 23.17
C ASP A 192 0.14 -12.42 21.84
N TYR A 193 0.99 -11.98 20.89
CA TYR A 193 1.11 -12.59 19.56
C TYR A 193 2.49 -13.19 19.34
N GLN A 194 2.54 -14.28 18.58
CA GLN A 194 3.75 -14.64 17.84
C GLN A 194 3.73 -13.91 16.49
N ALA A 195 4.68 -13.02 16.28
CA ALA A 195 4.94 -12.41 14.98
C ALA A 195 5.83 -13.34 14.15
N ILE A 196 5.40 -13.67 12.94
CA ILE A 196 6.21 -14.36 11.92
C ILE A 196 6.53 -13.35 10.83
N ILE A 197 7.81 -13.16 10.56
CA ILE A 197 8.32 -12.24 9.54
C ILE A 197 9.11 -13.05 8.49
N GLY A 198 8.63 -13.03 7.26
CA GLY A 198 9.31 -13.56 6.09
C GLY A 198 9.80 -12.43 5.19
N LEU A 199 10.98 -12.60 4.58
CA LEU A 199 11.54 -11.69 3.59
C LEU A 199 11.99 -12.49 2.38
N VAL A 200 11.52 -12.10 1.19
CA VAL A 200 11.84 -12.77 -0.07
C VAL A 200 12.32 -11.74 -1.08
N PHE A 201 13.51 -11.98 -1.64
CA PHE A 201 14.01 -11.24 -2.79
C PHE A 201 13.44 -11.86 -4.07
N LEU A 202 12.63 -11.09 -4.78
CA LEU A 202 11.99 -11.50 -6.01
C LEU A 202 12.76 -10.92 -7.18
N VAL A 203 13.76 -11.69 -7.62
CA VAL A 203 14.51 -11.45 -8.86
C VAL A 203 13.92 -12.29 -9.99
N MET A 204 14.16 -11.90 -11.23
CA MET A 204 13.74 -12.69 -12.40
C MET A 204 14.20 -14.16 -12.26
N ASN A 205 13.38 -15.08 -12.77
CA ASN A 205 13.67 -16.53 -12.85
C ASN A 205 15.00 -16.87 -13.57
N HIS A 206 15.63 -15.90 -14.24
CA HIS A 206 16.90 -16.06 -14.97
C HIS A 206 18.12 -15.44 -14.28
N LEU A 207 17.97 -14.70 -13.16
CA LEU A 207 19.11 -14.12 -12.47
C LEU A 207 19.68 -15.11 -11.44
N ARG A 208 20.64 -15.94 -11.87
CA ARG A 208 21.48 -16.71 -10.95
C ARG A 208 22.54 -15.79 -10.36
N ILE A 209 22.33 -15.32 -9.13
CA ILE A 209 23.41 -14.73 -8.34
C ILE A 209 24.30 -15.88 -7.86
N LEU A 210 25.40 -16.13 -8.58
CA LEU A 210 26.48 -16.97 -8.10
C LEU A 210 27.26 -16.16 -7.07
N TRP A 211 27.04 -16.45 -5.78
CA TRP A 211 27.97 -16.01 -4.74
C TRP A 211 29.27 -16.78 -4.92
N LYS A 212 30.38 -16.05 -5.11
CA LYS A 212 31.73 -16.59 -5.13
C LYS A 212 32.45 -16.20 -3.85
#